data_AF-Q05XQ9-F1
#
_entry.id   AF-Q05XQ9-F1
#
_cell.length_a   1.000
_cell.length_b   1.000
_cell.length_c   1.000
_cell.angle_alpha   90.00
_cell.angle_beta   90.00
_cell.angle_gamma   90.00
#
_symmetry.space_group_name_H-M   'P 1'
#
loop_
_entity.id
_entity.type
_entity.pdbx_description
1 polymer ?
#
loop_
_entity_poly.entity_id
_entity_poly.type
_entity_poly.pdbx_seq_one_letter_code
_entity_poly.pdbx_strand_id
1 'polypeptide(L)'
;MFHGLDAIVTSPSSTAAAPSPKRRGLIAGLVTVAAITCIVLVAWVMTSTNRDPYVVATRSLDGDAQHGGLLFRINCAGCHGIAGQGLVGPSLQGVSTRLSDPQIIQQVVSGQTPPMPRFEIEPQGMADLLAHLHSFSDAE
;
A
#
# COMPACT_ATOMS: atom_id res chain seq x y z
N MET A 1 14.70 75.76 31.43
CA MET A 1 13.70 74.75 31.84
C MET A 1 13.06 74.24 30.55
N PHE A 2 13.05 72.92 30.33
CA PHE A 2 12.54 72.16 29.17
C PHE A 2 13.37 72.31 27.86
N HIS A 3 14.24 71.35 27.49
CA HIS A 3 14.03 70.00 26.93
C HIS A 3 13.23 69.98 25.61
N GLY A 4 13.92 69.60 24.53
CA GLY A 4 13.37 69.32 23.20
C GLY A 4 14.39 68.56 22.35
N LEU A 5 14.58 67.27 22.67
CA LEU A 5 15.08 66.26 21.74
C LEU A 5 13.97 65.99 20.73
N ASP A 6 14.29 65.88 19.44
CA ASP A 6 13.67 64.95 18.47
C ASP A 6 14.57 64.90 17.23
N ALA A 7 15.49 63.96 17.20
CA ALA A 7 15.32 62.67 16.51
C ALA A 7 15.61 62.79 15.01
N ILE A 8 16.90 62.70 14.68
CA ILE A 8 17.38 62.29 13.36
C ILE A 8 16.76 60.92 13.06
N VAL A 9 15.79 60.88 12.14
CA VAL A 9 15.23 59.63 11.61
C VAL A 9 16.28 59.01 10.69
N THR A 10 17.16 58.20 11.24
CA THR A 10 18.01 57.28 10.48
C THR A 10 17.21 56.02 10.19
N SER A 11 16.82 55.81 8.94
CA SER A 11 16.23 54.53 8.49
C SER A 11 17.18 53.37 8.80
N PRO A 12 16.73 52.24 9.38
CA PRO A 12 17.58 51.07 9.47
C PRO A 12 17.68 50.45 8.08
N SER A 13 18.85 50.56 7.46
CA SER A 13 19.21 49.76 6.30
C SER A 13 19.31 48.30 6.76
N SER A 14 18.23 47.53 6.58
CA SER A 14 18.24 46.10 6.82
C SER A 14 19.05 45.43 5.72
N THR A 15 20.35 45.33 5.93
CA THR A 15 21.21 44.43 5.15
C THR A 15 20.76 43.01 5.44
N ALA A 16 19.89 42.46 4.60
CA ALA A 16 19.64 41.03 4.56
C ALA A 16 20.98 40.35 4.23
N ALA A 17 21.60 39.72 5.22
CA ALA A 17 22.82 38.95 5.02
C ALA A 17 22.53 37.87 3.97
N ALA A 18 23.14 38.02 2.78
CA ALA A 18 23.01 37.04 1.72
C ALA A 18 23.48 35.68 2.26
N PRO A 19 22.67 34.61 2.14
CA PRO A 19 23.04 33.31 2.69
C PRO A 19 24.35 32.84 2.04
N SER A 20 25.32 32.49 2.89
CA SER A 20 26.68 32.13 2.45
C SER A 20 26.66 30.92 1.51
N PRO A 21 27.48 30.91 0.45
CA PRO A 21 27.44 29.87 -0.60
C PRO A 21 27.65 28.46 -0.06
N LYS A 22 28.39 28.31 1.05
CA LYS A 22 28.63 27.03 1.73
C LYS A 22 27.33 26.42 2.30
N ARG A 23 26.41 27.23 2.85
CA ARG A 23 25.13 26.72 3.38
C ARG A 23 24.20 26.22 2.27
N ARG A 24 24.22 26.85 1.09
CA ARG A 24 23.44 26.40 -0.08
C ARG A 24 23.91 25.04 -0.61
N GLY A 25 25.23 24.82 -0.66
CA GLY A 25 25.80 23.52 -1.07
C GLY A 25 25.49 22.38 -0.09
N LEU A 26 25.56 22.66 1.22
CA LEU A 26 25.22 21.67 2.26
C LEU A 26 23.74 21.30 2.24
N ILE A 27 22.84 22.28 2.07
CA ILE A 27 21.40 22.02 1.97
C ILE A 27 21.09 21.19 0.71
N ALA A 28 21.66 21.56 -0.45
CA ALA A 28 21.46 20.81 -1.69
C ALA A 28 21.97 19.35 -1.56
N GLY A 29 23.13 19.14 -0.94
CA GLY A 29 23.68 17.81 -0.69
C GLY A 29 22.83 16.96 0.27
N LEU A 30 22.29 17.56 1.33
CA LEU A 30 21.38 16.86 2.26
C LEU A 30 20.06 16.46 1.58
N VAL A 31 19.51 17.34 0.73
CA VAL A 31 18.27 17.07 0.00
C VAL A 31 18.46 15.94 -1.01
N THR A 32 19.58 15.90 -1.74
CA THR A 32 19.83 14.81 -2.70
C THR A 32 20.03 13.48 -1.99
N VAL A 33 20.78 13.44 -0.88
CA VAL A 33 20.95 12.23 -0.07
C VAL A 33 19.60 11.74 0.46
N ALA A 34 18.80 12.63 1.06
CA ALA A 34 17.48 12.27 1.58
C ALA A 34 16.56 11.73 0.46
N ALA A 35 16.55 12.36 -0.71
CA ALA A 35 15.77 11.89 -1.85
C ALA A 35 16.21 10.49 -2.32
N ILE A 36 17.52 10.25 -2.44
CA ILE A 36 18.06 8.93 -2.81
C ILE A 36 17.68 7.88 -1.76
N THR A 37 17.83 8.19 -0.47
CA THR A 37 17.45 7.26 0.61
C THR A 37 15.96 6.93 0.56
N CYS A 38 15.08 7.92 0.36
CA CYS A 38 13.64 7.68 0.19
C CYS A 38 13.35 6.79 -1.02
N ILE A 39 14.00 7.04 -2.17
CA ILE A 39 13.80 6.23 -3.38
C ILE A 39 14.24 4.78 -3.14
N VAL A 40 15.41 4.56 -2.52
CA VAL A 40 15.92 3.22 -2.21
C VAL A 40 15.00 2.49 -1.22
N LEU A 41 14.53 3.17 -0.18
CA LEU A 41 13.58 2.60 0.79
C LEU A 41 12.26 2.20 0.12
N VAL A 42 11.69 3.07 -0.72
CA VAL A 42 10.44 2.77 -1.44
C VAL A 42 10.63 1.58 -2.38
N ALA A 43 11.72 1.55 -3.16
CA ALA A 43 12.03 0.43 -4.05
C ALA A 43 12.23 -0.89 -3.27
N TRP A 44 12.89 -0.84 -2.11
CA TRP A 44 13.07 -2.00 -1.25
C TRP A 44 11.73 -2.52 -0.70
N VAL A 45 10.85 -1.63 -0.22
CA VAL A 45 9.50 -2.00 0.28
C VAL A 45 8.62 -2.60 -0.83
N MET A 46 8.67 -2.02 -2.03
CA MET A 46 7.91 -2.53 -3.17
C MET A 46 8.40 -3.90 -3.63
N THR A 47 9.71 -4.15 -3.57
CA THR A 47 10.28 -5.44 -3.95
C THR A 47 10.18 -6.50 -2.86
N SER A 48 10.14 -6.13 -1.58
CA SER A 48 10.00 -7.08 -0.47
C SER A 48 8.63 -7.76 -0.44
N THR A 49 7.55 -7.02 -0.72
CA THR A 49 6.18 -7.57 -0.79
C THR A 49 6.03 -8.63 -1.87
N ASN A 50 6.77 -8.50 -2.98
CA ASN A 50 6.79 -9.47 -4.08
C ASN A 50 7.69 -10.70 -3.82
N ARG A 51 8.41 -10.74 -2.70
CA ARG A 51 9.35 -11.82 -2.35
C ARG A 51 8.82 -12.74 -1.25
N ASP A 52 7.57 -12.58 -0.83
CA ASP A 52 6.96 -13.50 0.13
C ASP A 52 6.99 -14.93 -0.45
N PRO A 53 7.72 -15.88 0.17
CA PRO A 53 7.82 -17.25 -0.32
C PRO A 53 6.46 -17.92 -0.51
N TYR A 54 5.48 -17.57 0.34
CA TYR A 54 4.12 -18.10 0.24
C TYR A 54 3.41 -17.61 -1.03
N VAL A 55 3.51 -16.32 -1.34
CA VAL A 55 2.93 -15.72 -2.57
C VAL A 55 3.60 -16.28 -3.82
N VAL A 56 4.93 -16.47 -3.77
CA VAL A 56 5.67 -17.07 -4.89
C VAL A 56 5.26 -18.53 -5.10
N ALA A 57 5.19 -19.33 -4.04
CA ALA A 57 4.77 -20.73 -4.11
C ALA A 57 3.34 -20.86 -4.66
N THR A 58 2.39 -20.10 -4.09
CA THR A 58 0.99 -20.11 -4.51
C THR A 58 0.84 -19.82 -6.01
N ARG A 59 1.49 -18.77 -6.53
CA ARG A 59 1.37 -18.37 -7.94
C ARG A 59 2.13 -19.27 -8.92
N SER A 60 2.94 -20.21 -8.42
CA SER A 60 3.64 -21.19 -9.25
C SER A 60 2.85 -22.49 -9.45
N LEU A 61 1.69 -22.61 -8.79
CA LEU A 61 0.82 -23.77 -8.82
C LEU A 61 -0.37 -23.51 -9.76
N ASP A 62 -0.85 -24.57 -10.41
CA ASP A 62 -2.13 -24.56 -11.11
C ASP A 62 -3.27 -24.75 -10.10
N GLY A 63 -4.29 -23.89 -10.15
CA GLY A 63 -5.44 -23.95 -9.25
C GLY A 63 -6.63 -24.72 -9.82
N ASP A 64 -7.33 -25.47 -8.96
CA ASP A 64 -8.62 -26.09 -9.25
C ASP A 64 -9.77 -25.21 -8.72
N ALA A 65 -10.51 -24.59 -9.65
CA ALA A 65 -11.63 -23.72 -9.33
C ALA A 65 -12.79 -24.45 -8.60
N GLN A 66 -12.97 -25.76 -8.79
CA GLN A 66 -14.01 -26.52 -8.08
C GLN A 66 -13.63 -26.66 -6.61
N HIS A 67 -12.39 -27.05 -6.33
CA HIS A 67 -11.89 -27.12 -4.96
C HIS A 67 -11.85 -25.73 -4.30
N GLY A 68 -11.42 -24.71 -5.04
CA GLY A 68 -11.47 -23.30 -4.61
C GLY A 68 -12.87 -22.83 -4.23
N GLY A 69 -13.89 -23.25 -4.98
CA GLY A 69 -15.30 -22.98 -4.66
C GLY A 69 -15.75 -23.62 -3.35
N LEU A 70 -15.24 -24.80 -2.99
CA LEU A 70 -15.51 -25.41 -1.69
C LEU A 70 -14.87 -24.58 -0.55
N LEU A 71 -13.61 -24.18 -0.72
CA LEU A 71 -12.90 -23.32 0.24
C LEU A 71 -13.63 -21.99 0.43
N PHE A 72 -14.06 -21.36 -0.68
CA PHE A 72 -14.82 -20.11 -0.66
C PHE A 72 -16.14 -20.26 0.11
N ARG A 73 -16.90 -21.33 -0.15
CA ARG A 73 -18.18 -21.58 0.53
C ARG A 73 -18.02 -21.79 2.03
N ILE A 74 -16.95 -22.46 2.45
CA ILE A 74 -16.69 -22.75 3.88
C ILE A 74 -16.21 -21.49 4.63
N ASN A 75 -15.33 -20.71 4.00
CA ASN A 75 -14.57 -19.67 4.71
C ASN A 75 -15.02 -18.24 4.40
N CYS A 76 -15.56 -17.99 3.21
CA CYS A 76 -15.73 -16.63 2.67
C CYS A 76 -17.19 -16.25 2.42
N ALA A 77 -18.00 -17.21 1.96
CA ALA A 77 -19.38 -16.97 1.51
C ALA A 77 -20.31 -16.44 2.62
N GLY A 78 -20.02 -16.74 3.89
CA GLY A 78 -20.80 -16.20 5.02
C GLY A 78 -20.80 -14.67 5.08
N CYS A 79 -19.70 -14.03 4.68
CA CYS A 79 -19.57 -12.58 4.64
C CYS A 79 -19.71 -12.00 3.23
N HIS A 80 -19.22 -12.70 2.22
CA HIS A 80 -19.17 -12.20 0.83
C HIS A 80 -20.30 -12.71 -0.06
N GLY A 81 -21.23 -13.52 0.46
CA GLY A 81 -22.32 -14.12 -0.31
C GLY A 81 -21.89 -15.40 -1.06
N ILE A 82 -22.86 -16.28 -1.32
CA ILE A 82 -22.62 -17.60 -1.97
C ILE A 82 -22.02 -17.46 -3.37
N ALA A 83 -22.41 -16.41 -4.10
CA ALA A 83 -21.93 -16.10 -5.44
C ALA A 83 -20.98 -14.89 -5.44
N GLY A 84 -20.37 -14.56 -4.29
CA GLY A 84 -19.46 -13.41 -4.20
C GLY A 84 -20.14 -12.05 -4.33
N GLN A 85 -21.48 -11.97 -4.29
CA GLN A 85 -22.24 -10.74 -4.55
C GLN A 85 -22.16 -9.69 -3.42
N GLY A 86 -21.58 -10.04 -2.28
CA GLY A 86 -21.52 -9.22 -1.07
C GLY A 86 -22.71 -9.42 -0.14
N LEU A 87 -22.44 -9.34 1.17
CA LEU A 87 -23.44 -9.36 2.25
C LEU A 87 -22.99 -8.44 3.38
N VAL A 88 -22.15 -8.97 4.28
CA VAL A 88 -21.50 -8.20 5.35
C VAL A 88 -20.18 -7.61 4.83
N GLY A 89 -19.43 -8.42 4.08
CA GLY A 89 -18.26 -8.00 3.32
C GLY A 89 -18.66 -7.49 1.94
N PRO A 90 -17.75 -6.75 1.27
CA PRO A 90 -18.00 -6.19 -0.06
C PRO A 90 -18.17 -7.31 -1.11
N SER A 91 -18.75 -6.92 -2.25
CA SER A 91 -18.81 -7.79 -3.42
C SER A 91 -17.41 -8.13 -3.94
N LEU A 92 -17.23 -9.40 -4.30
CA LEU A 92 -16.03 -9.96 -4.92
C LEU A 92 -16.19 -10.16 -6.44
N GLN A 93 -17.34 -9.77 -7.01
CA GLN A 93 -17.53 -9.77 -8.46
C GLN A 93 -16.46 -8.90 -9.12
N GLY A 94 -15.74 -9.45 -10.09
CA GLY A 94 -14.60 -8.79 -10.74
C GLY A 94 -13.46 -8.40 -9.79
N VAL A 95 -13.26 -9.10 -8.67
CA VAL A 95 -12.15 -8.78 -7.74
C VAL A 95 -10.78 -8.86 -8.44
N SER A 96 -10.62 -9.80 -9.37
CA SER A 96 -9.39 -10.00 -10.15
C SER A 96 -9.11 -8.90 -11.16
N THR A 97 -10.08 -8.03 -11.46
CA THR A 97 -9.84 -6.83 -12.28
C THR A 97 -9.42 -5.62 -11.45
N ARG A 98 -9.74 -5.63 -10.14
CA ARG A 98 -9.42 -4.55 -9.20
C ARG A 98 -8.13 -4.79 -8.44
N LEU A 99 -7.81 -6.05 -8.15
CA LEU A 99 -6.66 -6.48 -7.36
C LEU A 99 -5.89 -7.56 -8.12
N SER A 100 -4.57 -7.46 -8.07
CA SER A 100 -3.68 -8.52 -8.55
C SER A 100 -3.67 -9.71 -7.58
N ASP A 101 -3.31 -10.91 -8.05
CA ASP A 101 -3.25 -12.10 -7.20
C ASP A 101 -2.40 -11.91 -5.93
N PRO A 102 -1.20 -11.29 -5.96
CA PRO A 102 -0.45 -11.00 -4.73
C PRO A 102 -1.23 -10.14 -3.73
N GLN A 103 -2.02 -9.17 -4.21
CA GLN A 103 -2.84 -8.32 -3.35
C GLN A 103 -4.02 -9.11 -2.76
N ILE A 104 -4.66 -9.98 -3.55
CA ILE A 104 -5.73 -10.86 -3.06
C ILE A 104 -5.18 -11.82 -2.01
N ILE A 105 -4.06 -12.48 -2.29
CA ILE A 105 -3.40 -13.40 -1.35
C ILE A 105 -3.11 -12.67 -0.03
N GLN A 106 -2.46 -11.50 -0.09
CA GLN A 106 -2.16 -10.72 1.11
C GLN A 106 -3.41 -10.25 1.85
N GLN A 107 -4.48 -9.88 1.14
CA GLN A 107 -5.75 -9.53 1.78
C GLN A 107 -6.32 -10.70 2.59
N VAL A 108 -6.22 -11.92 2.08
CA VAL A 108 -6.74 -13.13 2.74
C VAL A 108 -5.89 -13.54 3.95
N VAL A 109 -4.56 -13.45 3.86
CA VAL A 109 -3.66 -13.95 4.92
C VAL A 109 -3.19 -12.88 5.93
N SER A 110 -3.33 -11.59 5.62
CA SER A 110 -2.78 -10.54 6.50
C SER A 110 -3.60 -10.33 7.78
N GLY A 111 -4.93 -10.43 7.71
CA GLY A 111 -5.83 -10.04 8.81
C GLY A 111 -5.84 -8.54 9.11
N GLN A 112 -5.37 -7.69 8.19
CA GLN A 112 -5.21 -6.25 8.41
C GLN A 112 -6.49 -5.44 8.16
N THR A 113 -7.61 -6.08 7.78
CA THR A 113 -8.88 -5.40 7.46
C THR A 113 -10.04 -5.92 8.31
N PRO A 114 -10.08 -5.66 9.63
CA PRO A 114 -11.22 -6.06 10.47
C PRO A 114 -12.55 -5.50 9.93
N PRO A 115 -13.68 -6.25 10.03
CA PRO A 115 -13.82 -7.52 10.75
C PRO A 115 -13.39 -8.76 9.94
N MET A 116 -12.81 -8.62 8.73
CA MET A 116 -12.33 -9.76 7.95
C MET A 116 -11.22 -10.48 8.73
N PRO A 117 -11.39 -11.78 9.06
CA PRO A 117 -10.38 -12.51 9.80
C PRO A 117 -9.16 -12.84 8.91
N ARG A 118 -8.06 -13.20 9.54
CA ARG A 118 -6.93 -13.86 8.87
C ARG A 118 -7.31 -15.31 8.57
N PHE A 119 -6.98 -15.79 7.38
CA PHE A 119 -7.09 -17.19 7.02
C PHE A 119 -5.70 -17.82 6.85
N GLU A 120 -5.54 -19.02 7.39
CA GLU A 120 -4.38 -19.87 7.16
C GLU A 120 -4.78 -20.92 6.11
N ILE A 121 -4.22 -20.78 4.90
CA ILE A 121 -4.54 -21.63 3.75
C ILE A 121 -3.20 -22.10 3.18
N GLU A 122 -3.04 -23.40 2.88
CA GLU A 122 -1.84 -23.93 2.22
C GLU A 122 -1.71 -23.36 0.79
N PRO A 123 -0.51 -23.18 0.21
CA PRO A 123 -0.34 -22.56 -1.11
C PRO A 123 -1.21 -23.15 -2.22
N GLN A 124 -1.38 -24.48 -2.26
CA GLN A 124 -2.28 -25.12 -3.23
C GLN A 124 -3.74 -24.69 -3.04
N GLY A 125 -4.24 -24.69 -1.80
CA GLY A 125 -5.61 -24.24 -1.52
C GLY A 125 -5.83 -22.76 -1.84
N MET A 126 -4.80 -21.93 -1.69
CA MET A 126 -4.88 -20.52 -2.11
C MET A 126 -4.87 -20.39 -3.64
N ALA A 127 -4.09 -21.20 -4.36
CA ALA A 127 -4.12 -21.24 -5.83
C ALA A 127 -5.50 -21.66 -6.34
N ASP A 128 -6.09 -22.69 -5.73
CA ASP A 128 -7.44 -23.15 -6.01
C ASP A 128 -8.47 -22.03 -5.74
N LEU A 129 -8.36 -21.35 -4.60
CA LEU A 129 -9.22 -20.21 -4.26
C LEU A 129 -9.11 -19.06 -5.27
N LEU A 130 -7.89 -18.72 -5.71
CA LEU A 130 -7.68 -17.71 -6.75
C LEU A 130 -8.35 -18.11 -8.06
N ALA A 131 -8.19 -19.36 -8.50
CA ALA A 131 -8.84 -19.88 -9.70
C ALA A 131 -10.36 -19.75 -9.62
N HIS A 132 -10.96 -19.98 -8.44
CA HIS A 132 -12.38 -19.74 -8.22
C HIS A 132 -12.74 -18.25 -8.26
N LEU A 133 -11.99 -17.38 -7.59
CA LEU A 133 -12.24 -15.94 -7.57
C LEU A 133 -12.11 -15.30 -8.96
N HIS A 134 -11.25 -15.85 -9.82
CA HIS A 134 -11.15 -15.45 -11.23
C HIS A 134 -12.45 -15.73 -12.00
N SER A 135 -13.22 -16.76 -11.65
CA SER A 135 -14.53 -17.00 -12.28
C SER A 135 -15.59 -15.93 -11.97
N PHE A 136 -15.39 -15.13 -10.92
CA PHE A 136 -16.30 -14.02 -10.58
C PHE A 136 -16.14 -12.79 -11.49
N SER A 137 -15.18 -12.78 -12.44
CA SER A 137 -15.13 -11.76 -13.49
C SER A 137 -16.09 -12.03 -14.66
N ASP A 138 -16.58 -13.26 -14.78
CA ASP A 138 -17.25 -13.74 -16.00
C ASP A 138 -18.78 -13.82 -15.87
N ALA A 139 -19.31 -13.37 -14.72
CA ALA A 139 -20.75 -13.29 -14.48
C ALA A 139 -21.29 -11.92 -14.94
N GLU A 140 -21.57 -11.82 -16.24
CA GLU A 140 -22.43 -10.78 -16.85
C GLU A 140 -23.91 -11.03 -16.56
#